data_AF-A0A478FR35-F1
#
_entry.id   AF-A0A478FR35-F1
#
_cell.length_a   1.000
_cell.length_b   1.000
_cell.length_c   1.000
_cell.angle_alpha   90.00
_cell.angle_beta   90.00
_cell.angle_gamma   90.00
#
_symmetry.space_group_name_H-M   'P 1'
#
loop_
_entity.id
_entity.type
_entity.pdbx_description
1 polymer ?
#
loop_
_entity_poly.entity_id
_entity_poly.type
_entity_poly.pdbx_seq_one_letter_code
_entity_poly.pdbx_strand_id
1 'polypeptide(L)'
;MDPLKAASIAGAGTIFAGATGYGVYKLVEDKTLTIQQSREKGREEKKTSESGNSYGAGTWGEQFKDKLMAINAEENKDWWIKKQSEFFGTVSPEKHGTGQSATDTTLNFKQLYSDKSTKHSTADALKNKCKEVYEMTYTPSTDTNKVKEKEVFKFCSKFEFNEEKQSA
;
A
#
# COMPACT_ATOMS: atom_id res chain seq x y z
N MET A 1 52.16 25.20 38.04
CA MET A 1 51.67 24.49 36.84
C MET A 1 50.61 23.51 37.32
N ASP A 2 49.50 23.56 36.62
CA ASP A 2 48.12 23.44 37.11
C ASP A 2 47.62 22.03 37.48
N PRO A 3 46.50 21.96 38.24
CA PRO A 3 46.02 20.74 38.84
C PRO A 3 45.22 19.86 37.86
N LEU A 4 45.39 18.56 38.07
CA LEU A 4 44.55 17.46 37.61
C LEU A 4 43.06 17.83 37.70
N LYS A 5 42.38 17.92 36.55
CA LYS A 5 40.91 17.86 36.49
C LYS A 5 40.50 16.43 36.17
N ALA A 6 40.06 15.71 37.19
CA ALA A 6 39.28 14.50 37.05
C ALA A 6 37.87 14.88 36.55
N ALA A 7 37.45 14.30 35.43
CA ALA A 7 36.06 14.33 34.97
C ALA A 7 35.56 12.88 34.91
N SER A 8 34.79 12.51 35.93
CA SER A 8 34.00 11.30 35.99
C SER A 8 32.83 11.41 35.01
N ILE A 9 32.81 10.57 33.97
CA ILE A 9 31.62 10.35 33.15
C ILE A 9 30.95 9.08 33.65
N ALA A 10 29.91 9.27 34.44
CA ALA A 10 28.88 8.25 34.68
C ALA A 10 27.95 8.25 33.47
N GLY A 11 27.85 7.12 32.78
CA GLY A 11 26.95 6.94 31.64
C GLY A 11 27.01 5.50 31.17
N ALA A 12 26.03 4.71 31.56
CA ALA A 12 25.87 3.32 31.18
C ALA A 12 25.75 3.14 29.66
N GLY A 13 26.37 2.09 29.12
CA GLY A 13 26.10 1.59 27.77
C GLY A 13 27.35 1.17 27.02
N THR A 14 27.70 -0.11 27.15
CA THR A 14 28.73 -0.83 26.37
C THR A 14 28.66 -0.52 24.87
N ILE A 15 29.74 0.06 24.33
CA ILE A 15 29.98 0.09 22.87
C ILE A 15 30.48 -1.32 22.49
N PHE A 16 29.60 -2.14 21.93
CA PHE A 16 30.02 -3.38 21.28
C PHE A 16 30.71 -3.03 19.96
N ALA A 17 32.03 -2.87 20.03
CA ALA A 17 32.91 -3.01 18.88
C ALA A 17 33.15 -4.51 18.65
N GLY A 18 32.57 -5.07 17.59
CA GLY A 18 32.83 -6.47 17.23
C GLY A 18 32.05 -6.94 16.01
N ALA A 19 32.80 -7.33 14.97
CA ALA A 19 32.40 -8.12 13.79
C ALA A 19 31.60 -7.40 12.68
N THR A 20 32.38 -6.93 11.70
CA THR A 20 32.19 -7.03 10.24
C THR A 20 31.02 -7.87 9.72
N GLY A 21 30.23 -7.26 8.83
CA GLY A 21 29.56 -7.93 7.71
C GLY A 21 28.14 -8.42 7.97
N TYR A 22 27.21 -8.00 7.10
CA TYR A 22 25.78 -8.36 7.02
C TYR A 22 24.83 -7.64 7.98
N GLY A 23 24.36 -6.49 7.50
CA GLY A 23 22.92 -6.24 7.40
C GLY A 23 22.23 -5.79 8.67
N VAL A 24 22.35 -4.51 8.98
CA VAL A 24 21.41 -3.79 9.86
C VAL A 24 20.07 -3.62 9.12
N TYR A 25 19.36 -4.71 8.82
CA TYR A 25 18.05 -4.68 8.14
C TYR A 25 16.87 -4.62 9.12
N LYS A 26 17.10 -4.21 10.37
CA LYS A 26 16.04 -4.10 11.37
C LYS A 26 15.60 -2.66 11.56
N LEU A 27 14.28 -2.46 11.40
CA LEU A 27 13.45 -1.35 11.90
C LEU A 27 13.23 -0.13 10.98
N VAL A 28 13.19 -0.33 9.66
CA VAL A 28 12.23 0.47 8.87
C VAL A 28 10.94 -0.33 8.92
N GLU A 29 10.08 -0.05 9.90
CA GLU A 29 8.66 -0.38 9.72
C GLU A 29 8.28 0.20 8.37
N ASP A 30 7.86 -0.65 7.42
CA ASP A 30 7.25 -0.22 6.17
C ASP A 30 6.00 0.60 6.56
N LYS A 31 6.19 1.91 6.74
CA LYS A 31 5.14 2.87 7.08
C LYS A 31 4.36 3.19 5.82
N THR A 32 3.85 2.13 5.20
CA THR A 32 2.79 2.21 4.22
C THR A 32 1.63 2.97 4.85
N LEU A 33 1.19 4.03 4.19
CA LEU A 33 0.09 4.87 4.63
C LEU A 33 -1.20 4.47 3.92
N THR A 34 -2.26 4.38 4.70
CA THR A 34 -3.63 4.39 4.16
C THR A 34 -3.98 5.80 3.69
N ILE A 35 -5.07 5.94 2.93
CA ILE A 35 -5.59 7.25 2.49
C ILE A 35 -5.77 8.18 3.69
N GLN A 36 -6.36 7.69 4.79
CA GLN A 36 -6.55 8.50 6.01
C GLN A 36 -5.22 8.96 6.62
N GLN A 37 -4.27 8.05 6.80
CA GLN A 37 -2.97 8.38 7.41
C GLN A 37 -2.16 9.36 6.55
N SER A 38 -2.28 9.24 5.22
CA SER A 38 -1.66 10.18 4.28
C SER A 38 -2.24 11.58 4.42
N ARG A 39 -3.57 11.71 4.54
CA ARG A 39 -4.26 12.98 4.77
C ARG A 39 -3.91 13.61 6.11
N GLU A 40 -3.79 12.82 7.18
CA GLU A 40 -3.37 13.29 8.51
C GLU A 40 -1.96 13.89 8.50
N LYS A 41 -1.10 13.42 7.59
CA LYS A 41 0.21 14.02 7.32
C LYS A 41 0.17 15.23 6.37
N GLY A 42 -1.02 15.69 5.96
CA GLY A 42 -1.20 16.82 5.06
C GLY A 42 -0.91 16.53 3.59
N ARG A 43 -0.92 15.26 3.16
CA ARG A 43 -0.69 14.89 1.75
C ARG A 43 -1.98 14.93 0.95
N GLU A 44 -1.85 15.31 -0.33
CA GLU A 44 -2.98 15.36 -1.27
C GLU A 44 -3.18 14.01 -1.97
N GLU A 45 -4.42 13.50 -1.97
CA GLU A 45 -4.76 12.20 -2.58
C GLU A 45 -5.36 12.33 -4.01
N LYS A 46 -5.75 13.54 -4.44
CA LYS A 46 -6.36 13.80 -5.75
C LYS A 46 -5.41 14.60 -6.64
N LYS A 47 -5.33 14.26 -7.93
CA LYS A 47 -4.59 15.01 -8.95
C LYS A 47 -5.50 15.35 -10.11
N THR A 48 -6.60 16.05 -9.83
CA THR A 48 -7.51 16.59 -10.85
C THR A 48 -8.30 17.74 -10.25
N SER A 49 -7.77 18.96 -10.44
CA SER A 49 -8.43 20.28 -10.56
C SER A 49 -9.53 20.74 -9.59
N GLU A 50 -9.94 19.95 -8.60
CA GLU A 50 -10.84 20.37 -7.53
C GLU A 50 -10.05 20.39 -6.23
N SER A 51 -9.96 21.57 -5.61
CA SER A 51 -9.24 21.77 -4.36
C SER A 51 -9.87 20.90 -3.25
N GLY A 52 -9.26 19.76 -2.94
CA GLY A 52 -9.73 18.91 -1.86
C GLY A 52 -8.90 17.64 -1.69
N ASN A 53 -8.57 17.32 -0.45
CA ASN A 53 -7.87 16.08 -0.07
C ASN A 53 -8.78 14.84 -0.07
N SER A 54 -9.96 14.88 -0.70
CA SER A 54 -10.96 13.81 -0.64
C SER A 54 -11.37 13.28 -2.02
N TYR A 55 -11.79 12.01 -2.05
CA TYR A 55 -12.32 11.37 -3.26
C TYR A 55 -13.79 11.73 -3.53
N GLY A 56 -14.46 12.44 -2.61
CA GLY A 56 -15.89 12.75 -2.66
C GLY A 56 -16.72 11.80 -1.80
N ALA A 57 -17.78 12.32 -1.19
CA ALA A 57 -18.65 11.53 -0.30
C ALA A 57 -19.30 10.35 -1.04
N GLY A 58 -19.33 9.19 -0.40
CA GLY A 58 -19.93 7.98 -0.96
C GLY A 58 -19.07 7.26 -2.01
N THR A 59 -17.82 7.67 -2.23
CA THR A 59 -16.88 6.94 -3.08
C THR A 59 -16.14 5.84 -2.31
N TRP A 60 -15.57 4.86 -3.02
CA TRP A 60 -14.73 3.83 -2.40
C TRP A 60 -13.57 4.41 -1.59
N GLY A 61 -12.87 5.38 -2.17
CA GLY A 61 -11.71 6.02 -1.55
C GLY A 61 -12.07 6.75 -0.26
N GLU A 62 -13.26 7.33 -0.17
CA GLU A 62 -13.73 8.00 1.05
C GLU A 62 -14.26 7.00 2.08
N GLN A 63 -15.02 6.00 1.63
CA GLN A 63 -15.70 5.06 2.53
C GLN A 63 -14.76 4.07 3.20
N PHE A 64 -13.63 3.76 2.55
CA PHE A 64 -12.64 2.83 3.06
C PHE A 64 -11.25 3.45 3.20
N LYS A 65 -11.18 4.77 3.43
CA LYS A 65 -9.92 5.52 3.56
C LYS A 65 -8.96 4.98 4.62
N ASP A 66 -9.47 4.32 5.65
CA ASP A 66 -8.67 3.72 6.72
C ASP A 66 -8.07 2.36 6.35
N LYS A 67 -8.47 1.79 5.20
CA LYS A 67 -8.04 0.46 4.74
C LYS A 67 -7.27 0.54 3.43
N LEU A 68 -7.72 1.39 2.52
CA LEU A 68 -7.17 1.53 1.18
C LEU A 68 -5.84 2.27 1.22
N MET A 69 -4.91 1.83 0.37
CA MET A 69 -3.57 2.39 0.29
C MET A 69 -3.59 3.76 -0.38
N ALA A 70 -2.89 4.73 0.21
CA ALA A 70 -2.72 6.05 -0.38
C ALA A 70 -1.99 5.98 -1.73
N ILE A 71 -2.46 6.77 -2.70
CA ILE A 71 -1.92 6.78 -4.06
C ILE A 71 -0.66 7.65 -4.11
N ASN A 72 -0.67 8.82 -3.47
CA ASN A 72 0.41 9.81 -3.64
C ASN A 72 1.43 9.84 -2.47
N ALA A 73 1.28 8.96 -1.48
CA ALA A 73 2.26 8.82 -0.41
C ALA A 73 3.57 8.23 -0.95
N GLU A 74 4.68 8.94 -0.80
CA GLU A 74 6.01 8.48 -1.23
C GLU A 74 6.45 7.25 -0.44
N GLU A 75 6.03 7.14 0.82
CA GLU A 75 6.25 5.96 1.67
C GLU A 75 5.61 4.69 1.10
N ASN A 76 4.65 4.82 0.18
CA ASN A 76 3.98 3.68 -0.46
C ASN A 76 4.67 3.21 -1.74
N LYS A 77 5.75 3.87 -2.19
CA LYS A 77 6.38 3.56 -3.48
C LYS A 77 6.78 2.09 -3.59
N ASP A 78 7.52 1.58 -2.60
CA ASP A 78 8.01 0.20 -2.62
C ASP A 78 6.87 -0.81 -2.48
N TRP A 79 5.85 -0.46 -1.69
CA TRP A 79 4.63 -1.27 -1.60
C TRP A 79 3.91 -1.38 -2.94
N TRP A 80 3.72 -0.27 -3.67
CA TRP A 80 3.08 -0.28 -4.99
C TRP A 80 3.89 -1.07 -6.02
N ILE A 81 5.23 -0.94 -6.03
CA ILE A 81 6.11 -1.72 -6.90
C ILE A 81 5.96 -3.22 -6.63
N LYS A 82 6.02 -3.61 -5.35
CA LYS A 82 5.85 -4.99 -4.93
C LYS A 82 4.47 -5.52 -5.30
N LYS A 83 3.41 -4.77 -4.97
CA LYS A 83 2.02 -5.18 -5.22
C LYS A 83 1.71 -5.32 -6.70
N GLN A 84 2.26 -4.43 -7.53
CA GLN A 84 2.18 -4.55 -8.98
C GLN A 84 2.89 -5.81 -9.49
N SER A 85 4.08 -6.11 -8.94
CA SER A 85 4.83 -7.30 -9.33
C SER A 85 4.10 -8.60 -8.96
N GLU A 86 3.48 -8.64 -7.78
CA GLU A 86 2.59 -9.73 -7.34
C GLU A 86 1.35 -9.86 -8.24
N PHE A 87 0.74 -8.73 -8.61
CA PHE A 87 -0.44 -8.68 -9.45
C PHE A 87 -0.19 -9.27 -10.85
N PHE A 88 0.94 -8.91 -11.48
CA PHE A 88 1.29 -9.38 -12.81
C PHE A 88 2.10 -10.69 -12.84
N GLY A 89 2.64 -11.13 -11.70
CA GLY A 89 3.46 -12.34 -11.60
C GLY A 89 4.87 -12.16 -12.14
N THR A 90 5.43 -10.95 -12.07
CA THR A 90 6.79 -10.67 -12.56
C THR A 90 7.89 -11.12 -11.59
N VAL A 91 7.52 -11.53 -10.37
CA VAL A 91 8.45 -11.98 -9.32
C VAL A 91 9.06 -13.35 -9.62
N SER A 92 8.38 -14.20 -10.41
CA SER A 92 8.91 -15.49 -10.85
C SER A 92 8.21 -15.92 -12.15
N PRO A 93 8.95 -16.40 -13.17
CA PRO A 93 8.39 -16.85 -14.43
C PRO A 93 7.42 -18.04 -14.30
N GLU A 94 7.51 -18.80 -13.21
CA GLU A 94 6.65 -19.95 -12.92
C GLU A 94 5.37 -19.58 -12.17
N LYS A 95 5.27 -18.36 -11.64
CA LYS A 95 4.13 -17.93 -10.84
C LYS A 95 3.19 -17.05 -11.66
N HIS A 96 1.93 -17.46 -11.75
CA HIS A 96 0.90 -16.58 -12.24
C HIS A 96 0.66 -15.42 -11.25
N GLY A 97 0.44 -14.23 -11.78
CA GLY A 97 0.14 -13.07 -10.96
C GLY A 97 -1.25 -13.14 -10.33
N THR A 98 -1.41 -12.51 -9.17
CA THR A 98 -2.68 -12.56 -8.42
C THR A 98 -3.85 -11.94 -9.20
N GLY A 99 -3.58 -11.05 -10.17
CA GLY A 99 -4.58 -10.47 -11.06
C GLY A 99 -5.29 -11.49 -11.94
N GLN A 100 -4.73 -12.68 -12.16
CA GLN A 100 -5.40 -13.77 -12.87
C GLN A 100 -6.70 -14.20 -12.16
N SER A 101 -6.74 -14.09 -10.84
CA SER A 101 -7.89 -14.48 -10.02
C SER A 101 -8.98 -13.41 -9.93
N ALA A 102 -8.82 -12.26 -10.59
CA ALA A 102 -9.89 -11.27 -10.67
C ALA A 102 -11.07 -11.81 -11.49
N THR A 103 -12.26 -11.58 -10.99
CA THR A 103 -13.55 -12.09 -11.45
C THR A 103 -14.55 -10.96 -11.72
N ASP A 104 -14.44 -9.82 -11.02
CA ASP A 104 -15.31 -8.68 -11.25
C ASP A 104 -15.02 -8.01 -12.60
N THR A 105 -16.06 -7.88 -13.41
CA THR A 105 -15.98 -7.30 -14.75
C THR A 105 -16.15 -5.78 -14.76
N THR A 106 -16.59 -5.18 -13.66
CA THR A 106 -16.87 -3.73 -13.57
C THR A 106 -15.63 -2.93 -13.14
N LEU A 107 -14.82 -3.50 -12.24
CA LEU A 107 -13.57 -2.92 -11.76
C LEU A 107 -12.42 -3.10 -12.76
N ASN A 108 -12.56 -4.00 -13.73
CA ASN A 108 -11.60 -4.23 -14.82
C ASN A 108 -10.19 -4.64 -14.37
N PHE A 109 -10.02 -5.21 -13.17
CA PHE A 109 -8.74 -5.80 -12.75
C PHE A 109 -8.37 -6.99 -13.63
N LYS A 110 -9.35 -7.83 -14.01
CA LYS A 110 -9.12 -8.95 -14.91
C LYS A 110 -8.59 -8.49 -16.27
N GLN A 111 -9.21 -7.44 -16.83
CA GLN A 111 -8.76 -6.84 -18.08
C GLN A 111 -7.34 -6.28 -17.95
N LEU A 112 -7.07 -5.53 -16.87
CA LEU A 112 -5.73 -5.01 -16.59
C LEU A 112 -4.68 -6.13 -16.58
N TYR A 113 -4.98 -7.27 -15.94
CA TYR A 113 -4.09 -8.43 -15.92
C TYR A 113 -3.93 -9.09 -17.30
N SER A 114 -5.00 -9.21 -18.08
CA SER A 114 -4.93 -9.73 -19.46
C SER A 114 -4.02 -8.86 -20.34
N ASP A 115 -4.03 -7.55 -20.13
CA ASP A 115 -3.20 -6.57 -20.84
C ASP A 115 -1.75 -6.52 -20.33
N LYS A 116 -1.33 -7.47 -19.48
CA LYS A 116 0.01 -7.47 -18.87
C LYS A 116 1.14 -7.31 -19.86
N SER A 117 1.06 -7.86 -21.08
CA SER A 117 2.11 -7.70 -22.10
C SER A 117 2.42 -6.24 -22.44
N THR A 118 1.42 -5.35 -22.34
CA THR A 118 1.56 -3.91 -22.60
C THR A 118 1.65 -3.06 -21.33
N LYS A 119 1.14 -3.56 -20.20
CA LYS A 119 0.99 -2.79 -18.94
C LYS A 119 1.97 -3.18 -17.83
N HIS A 120 2.62 -4.35 -17.89
CA HIS A 120 3.58 -4.75 -16.85
C HIS A 120 4.81 -3.82 -16.79
N SER A 121 5.17 -3.19 -17.91
CA SER A 121 6.27 -2.22 -18.01
C SER A 121 5.90 -0.82 -17.49
N THR A 122 4.61 -0.51 -17.36
CA THR A 122 4.17 0.75 -16.75
C THR A 122 4.14 0.58 -15.24
N ALA A 123 5.14 1.11 -14.54
CA ALA A 123 5.38 0.90 -13.09
C ALA A 123 4.20 1.25 -12.15
N ASP A 124 3.16 1.91 -12.65
CA ASP A 124 1.99 2.35 -11.88
C ASP A 124 0.64 1.85 -12.44
N ALA A 125 0.62 0.85 -13.32
CA ALA A 125 -0.63 0.35 -13.91
C ALA A 125 -1.67 -0.07 -12.86
N LEU A 126 -1.26 -0.87 -11.86
CA LEU A 126 -2.16 -1.30 -10.81
C LEU A 126 -2.59 -0.13 -9.92
N LYS A 127 -1.63 0.73 -9.56
CA LYS A 127 -1.85 1.91 -8.74
C LYS A 127 -2.87 2.85 -9.37
N ASN A 128 -2.75 3.14 -10.66
CA ASN A 128 -3.68 3.96 -11.41
C ASN A 128 -5.07 3.33 -11.47
N LYS A 129 -5.14 2.00 -11.65
CA LYS A 129 -6.42 1.29 -11.60
C LYS A 129 -7.09 1.40 -10.24
N CYS A 130 -6.34 1.25 -9.15
CA CYS A 130 -6.85 1.46 -7.81
C CYS A 130 -7.35 2.90 -7.61
N LYS A 131 -6.63 3.91 -8.13
CA LYS A 131 -7.09 5.31 -8.12
C LYS A 131 -8.43 5.48 -8.82
N GLU A 132 -8.58 4.93 -10.03
CA GLU A 132 -9.87 4.97 -10.76
C GLU A 132 -11.00 4.36 -9.93
N VAL A 133 -10.75 3.22 -9.29
CA VAL A 133 -11.73 2.57 -8.41
C VAL A 133 -12.06 3.43 -7.19
N TYR A 134 -11.09 4.12 -6.60
CA TYR A 134 -11.33 4.98 -5.44
C TYR A 134 -12.26 6.15 -5.75
N GLU A 135 -12.26 6.61 -7.00
CA GLU A 135 -13.14 7.68 -7.50
C GLU A 135 -14.55 7.16 -7.84
N MET A 136 -14.78 5.85 -7.90
CA MET A 136 -16.10 5.28 -8.17
C MET A 136 -17.02 5.42 -6.95
N THR A 137 -18.31 5.59 -7.20
CA THR A 137 -19.35 5.52 -6.17
C THR A 137 -19.41 4.12 -5.55
N TYR A 138 -19.36 4.05 -4.23
CA TYR A 138 -19.60 2.84 -3.48
C TYR A 138 -21.10 2.69 -3.20
N THR A 139 -21.66 1.55 -3.59
CA THR A 139 -23.02 1.18 -3.24
C THR A 139 -22.99 -0.02 -2.30
N PRO A 140 -23.44 0.10 -1.04
CA PRO A 140 -23.58 -1.07 -0.17
C PRO A 140 -24.71 -2.00 -0.69
N SER A 141 -24.65 -3.29 -0.32
CA SER A 141 -25.81 -4.21 -0.34
C SER A 141 -26.17 -4.98 -1.63
N THR A 142 -25.19 -5.56 -2.34
CA THR A 142 -25.45 -6.72 -3.25
C THR A 142 -24.36 -7.77 -3.12
N ASP A 143 -24.64 -9.03 -3.47
CA ASP A 143 -23.58 -10.07 -3.54
C ASP A 143 -22.48 -9.69 -4.54
N THR A 144 -22.84 -8.97 -5.61
CA THR A 144 -21.89 -8.36 -6.55
C THR A 144 -20.94 -7.38 -5.85
N ASN A 145 -21.43 -6.60 -4.87
CA ASN A 145 -20.59 -5.66 -4.14
C ASN A 145 -19.61 -6.35 -3.18
N LYS A 146 -19.93 -7.53 -2.66
CA LYS A 146 -18.97 -8.34 -1.87
C LYS A 146 -17.78 -8.79 -2.72
N VAL A 147 -18.03 -9.21 -3.96
CA VAL A 147 -16.95 -9.58 -4.91
C VAL A 147 -16.07 -8.37 -5.20
N LYS A 148 -16.68 -7.21 -5.47
CA LYS A 148 -15.94 -5.96 -5.65
C LYS A 148 -15.10 -5.61 -4.44
N GLU A 149 -15.68 -5.62 -3.25
CA GLU A 149 -14.95 -5.32 -2.00
C GLU A 149 -13.75 -6.25 -1.83
N LYS A 150 -13.94 -7.55 -2.03
CA LYS A 150 -12.87 -8.54 -1.93
C LYS A 150 -11.74 -8.24 -2.90
N GLU A 151 -12.04 -7.90 -4.15
CA GLU A 151 -11.01 -7.56 -5.14
C GLU A 151 -10.32 -6.23 -4.85
N VAL A 152 -11.08 -5.19 -4.51
CA VAL A 152 -10.53 -3.88 -4.14
C VAL A 152 -9.60 -4.03 -2.93
N PHE A 153 -10.01 -4.74 -1.89
CA PHE A 153 -9.14 -4.97 -0.73
C PHE A 153 -7.94 -5.85 -1.05
N LYS A 154 -8.11 -6.89 -1.85
CA LYS A 154 -7.01 -7.77 -2.27
C LYS A 154 -5.91 -7.03 -3.02
N PHE A 155 -6.29 -6.11 -3.90
CA PHE A 155 -5.36 -5.45 -4.82
C PHE A 155 -4.92 -4.05 -4.38
N CYS A 156 -5.77 -3.31 -3.66
CA CYS A 156 -5.56 -1.90 -3.34
C CYS A 156 -5.42 -1.61 -1.85
N SER A 157 -5.44 -2.62 -0.99
CA SER A 157 -5.29 -2.44 0.46
C SER A 157 -4.09 -3.20 1.01
N LYS A 158 -3.64 -2.78 2.21
CA LYS A 158 -2.59 -3.48 2.96
C LYS A 158 -3.07 -4.84 3.49
N PHE A 159 -4.37 -4.97 3.74
CA PHE A 159 -4.96 -6.15 4.38
C PHE A 159 -5.45 -7.13 3.33
N GLU A 160 -4.92 -8.36 3.34
CA GLU A 160 -5.60 -9.45 2.66
C GLU A 160 -6.92 -9.72 3.40
N PHE A 161 -8.02 -9.73 2.67
CA PHE A 161 -9.34 -9.96 3.22
C PHE A 161 -9.42 -11.43 3.69
N ASN A 162 -9.09 -11.70 4.94
CA ASN A 162 -9.32 -12.99 5.57
C ASN A 162 -10.79 -13.06 6.00
N GLU A 163 -11.61 -13.82 5.26
CA GLU A 163 -13.02 -14.08 5.58
C GLU A 163 -13.23 -14.87 6.90
N GLU A 164 -12.16 -15.24 7.61
CA GLU A 164 -12.19 -16.23 8.70
C GLU A 164 -12.64 -15.75 10.09
N LYS A 165 -13.20 -14.54 10.26
CA LYS A 165 -13.63 -14.08 11.60
C LYS A 165 -14.98 -13.32 11.65
N GLN A 166 -16.00 -13.83 10.97
CA GLN A 166 -17.40 -13.45 11.25
C GLN A 166 -18.29 -14.67 11.52
N SER A 167 -17.80 -15.59 12.35
CA SER A 167 -18.65 -16.56 13.06
C SER A 167 -18.22 -16.56 14.53
N ALA A 168 -18.68 -15.55 15.26
CA ALA A 168 -18.75 -15.53 16.71
C ALA A 168 -19.87 -14.56 17.12
#